data_AF-A0A2D9PQ03-F1
#
_entry.id   AF-A0A2D9PQ03-F1
#
_cell.length_a   1.000
_cell.length_b   1.000
_cell.length_c   1.000
_cell.angle_alpha   90.00
_cell.angle_beta   90.00
_cell.angle_gamma   90.00
#
_symmetry.space_group_name_H-M   'P 1'
#
loop_
_entity.id
_entity.type
_entity.pdbx_description
1 polymer ?
#
loop_
_entity_poly.entity_id
_entity_poly.type
_entity_poly.pdbx_seq_one_letter_code
_entity_poly.pdbx_strand_id
1 'polypeptide(L)'
;MAKSSNVFDMERLLQYVEFMKENDLTEIDLEQDGQKVRLSRGGVAQPIAAAPSPVVAAPVALADDASADEEGEHIVTIDSPM
;
A
#
# COMPACT_ATOMS: atom_id res chain seq x y z
N MET A 1 0.82 33.86 -26.62
CA MET A 1 1.16 33.10 -25.40
C MET A 1 1.42 31.67 -25.82
N ALA A 2 2.69 31.26 -25.94
CA ALA A 2 3.01 29.88 -26.29
C ALA A 2 2.59 28.99 -25.12
N LYS A 3 1.59 28.14 -25.35
CA LYS A 3 1.13 27.15 -24.37
C LYS A 3 2.34 26.25 -24.12
N SER A 4 2.87 26.35 -22.92
CA SER A 4 4.09 25.70 -22.46
C SER A 4 4.03 24.22 -22.83
N SER A 5 5.15 23.66 -23.26
CA SER A 5 5.32 22.29 -23.75
C SER A 5 5.06 21.21 -22.67
N ASN A 6 3.98 21.31 -21.91
CA ASN A 6 3.74 20.52 -20.71
C ASN A 6 3.24 19.13 -21.09
N VAL A 7 3.89 18.07 -20.62
CA VAL A 7 3.45 16.68 -20.85
C VAL A 7 2.18 16.35 -20.07
N PHE A 8 1.77 17.21 -19.14
CA PHE A 8 0.53 17.10 -18.37
C PHE A 8 -0.61 17.97 -18.94
N ASP A 9 -0.46 18.56 -20.12
CA ASP A 9 -1.55 19.28 -20.78
C ASP A 9 -2.73 18.36 -21.08
N MET A 10 -3.95 18.84 -20.86
CA MET A 10 -5.18 18.06 -21.09
C MET A 10 -5.27 17.50 -22.51
N GLU A 11 -4.91 18.30 -23.52
CA GLU A 11 -4.91 17.89 -24.94
C GLU A 11 -3.94 16.73 -25.19
N ARG A 12 -2.77 16.76 -24.56
CA ARG A 12 -1.77 15.69 -24.61
C ARG A 12 -2.20 14.46 -23.83
N LEU A 13 -2.80 14.64 -22.65
CA LEU A 13 -3.30 13.54 -21.83
C LEU A 13 -4.34 12.72 -22.60
N LEU A 14 -5.27 13.38 -23.30
CA LEU A 14 -6.23 12.72 -24.18
C LEU A 14 -5.52 11.94 -25.31
N GLN A 15 -4.50 12.54 -25.92
CA GLN A 15 -3.72 11.86 -26.95
C GLN A 15 -2.96 10.65 -26.40
N TYR A 16 -2.44 10.72 -25.17
CA TYR A 16 -1.82 9.57 -24.50
C TYR A 16 -2.86 8.49 -24.19
N VAL A 17 -4.07 8.86 -23.75
CA VAL A 17 -5.15 7.89 -23.54
C VAL A 17 -5.56 7.21 -24.85
N GLU A 18 -5.65 7.95 -25.96
CA GLU A 18 -5.91 7.36 -27.28
C GLU A 18 -4.78 6.41 -27.69
N PHE A 19 -3.52 6.84 -27.55
CA PHE A 19 -2.35 6.00 -27.81
C PHE A 19 -2.34 4.74 -26.93
N MET A 20 -2.70 4.86 -25.65
CA MET A 20 -2.85 3.72 -24.74
C MET A 20 -3.98 2.79 -25.18
N LYS A 21 -5.04 3.30 -25.79
CA LYS A 21 -6.14 2.49 -26.35
C LYS A 21 -5.70 1.72 -27.59
N GLU A 22 -5.01 2.38 -28.51
CA GLU A 22 -4.54 1.79 -29.77
C GLU A 22 -3.47 0.72 -29.59
N ASN A 23 -2.60 0.89 -28.58
CA ASN A 23 -1.46 -0.01 -28.33
C ASN A 23 -1.72 -0.99 -27.18
N ASP A 24 -2.96 -1.05 -26.67
CA ASP A 24 -3.33 -1.88 -25.51
C ASP A 24 -2.45 -1.70 -24.27
N LEU A 25 -1.96 -0.47 -24.06
CA LEU A 25 -1.19 -0.13 -22.88
C LEU A 25 -2.12 0.08 -21.68
N THR A 26 -1.71 -0.48 -20.55
CA THR A 26 -2.43 -0.39 -19.28
C THR A 26 -1.89 0.74 -18.40
N GLU A 27 -0.63 1.13 -18.57
CA GLU A 27 0.05 2.14 -17.75
C GLU A 27 1.09 2.91 -18.56
N ILE A 28 1.22 4.21 -18.28
CA ILE A 28 2.29 5.07 -18.80
C ILE A 28 2.78 5.99 -17.67
N ASP A 29 4.10 6.05 -17.49
CA ASP A 29 4.77 6.97 -16.57
C ASP A 29 5.19 8.22 -17.36
N LEU A 30 4.74 9.39 -16.92
CA LEU A 30 5.07 10.71 -17.47
C LEU A 30 6.01 11.41 -16.48
N GLU A 31 7.15 11.90 -16.95
CA GLU A 31 8.11 12.64 -16.12
C GLU A 31 8.50 13.96 -16.80
N GLN A 32 8.39 15.07 -16.08
CA GLN A 32 8.83 16.38 -16.55
C GLN A 32 9.27 17.26 -15.37
N ASP A 33 10.42 17.92 -15.49
CA ASP A 33 10.93 18.88 -14.49
C ASP A 33 10.97 18.31 -13.05
N GLY A 34 11.24 17.01 -12.92
CA GLY A 34 11.26 16.29 -11.63
C GLY A 34 9.88 15.90 -11.10
N GLN A 35 8.80 16.18 -11.83
CA GLN A 35 7.45 15.74 -11.52
C GLN A 35 7.15 14.45 -12.28
N LYS A 36 6.73 13.41 -11.54
CA LYS A 36 6.35 12.12 -12.12
C LYS A 36 4.86 11.86 -11.89
N VAL A 37 4.13 11.54 -12.95
CA VAL A 37 2.71 11.18 -12.93
C VAL A 37 2.54 9.85 -13.64
N ARG A 38 1.80 8.95 -13.02
CA ARG A 38 1.44 7.66 -13.61
C ARG A 38 0.00 7.69 -14.09
N LEU A 39 -0.23 7.39 -15.35
CA LEU A 39 -1.55 7.30 -15.96
C LEU A 39 -1.86 5.83 -16.23
N SER A 40 -2.93 5.32 -15.62
CA SER A 40 -3.34 3.91 -15.74
C SER A 40 -4.75 3.80 -16.33
N ARG A 41 -4.92 2.94 -17.34
CA ARG A 41 -6.19 2.64 -18.02
C ARG A 41 -7.01 1.64 -17.19
N GLY A 42 -7.46 2.08 -16.00
CA GLY A 42 -8.36 1.34 -15.11
C GLY A 42 -7.68 0.27 -14.23
N GLY A 43 -8.21 0.11 -13.00
CA GLY A 43 -8.23 -1.17 -12.30
C GLY A 43 -6.97 -1.66 -11.57
N VAL A 44 -5.85 -0.95 -11.55
CA VAL A 44 -4.90 -1.15 -10.44
C VAL A 44 -5.47 -0.33 -9.29
N ALA A 45 -6.25 -0.99 -8.44
CA ALA A 45 -6.51 -0.49 -7.10
C ALA A 45 -5.16 -0.01 -6.56
N GLN A 46 -4.98 1.30 -6.46
CA GLN A 46 -3.94 1.84 -5.60
C GLN A 46 -4.18 1.08 -4.29
N PRO A 47 -3.20 0.35 -3.73
CA PRO A 47 -3.35 -0.14 -2.37
C PRO A 47 -3.50 1.12 -1.54
N ILE A 48 -4.75 1.51 -1.28
CA ILE A 48 -5.11 2.41 -0.22
C ILE A 48 -4.48 1.76 1.00
N ALA A 49 -3.37 2.33 1.45
CA ALA A 49 -2.71 1.90 2.66
C ALA A 49 -3.81 1.83 3.72
N ALA A 50 -4.10 0.62 4.19
CA ALA A 50 -5.12 0.42 5.20
C ALA A 50 -4.75 1.31 6.37
N ALA A 51 -5.57 2.32 6.67
CA ALA A 51 -5.40 3.10 7.88
C ALA A 51 -5.40 2.10 9.05
N PRO A 52 -4.51 2.24 10.05
CA PRO A 52 -4.46 1.33 11.18
C PRO A 52 -5.85 1.27 11.80
N SER A 53 -6.45 0.07 11.83
CA SER A 53 -7.75 -0.12 12.47
C SER A 53 -7.63 0.22 13.95
N PRO A 54 -8.60 0.96 14.53
CA PRO A 54 -8.60 1.20 15.96
C PRO A 54 -8.69 -0.15 16.67
N VAL A 55 -7.71 -0.42 17.53
CA VAL A 55 -7.76 -1.52 18.50
C VAL A 55 -8.94 -1.26 19.43
N VAL A 56 -10.02 -2.01 19.23
CA VAL A 56 -11.11 -2.09 20.21
C VAL A 56 -10.54 -2.81 21.42
N ALA A 57 -10.47 -2.13 22.56
CA ALA A 57 -10.13 -2.76 23.82
C ALA A 57 -11.14 -3.89 24.08
N ALA A 58 -10.65 -5.12 24.16
CA ALA A 58 -11.45 -6.28 24.52
C ALA A 58 -12.05 -6.06 25.92
N PRO A 59 -13.31 -6.44 26.17
CA PRO A 59 -13.82 -6.46 27.53
C PRO A 59 -12.96 -7.45 28.32
N VAL A 60 -12.37 -6.96 29.40
CA VAL A 60 -11.61 -7.78 30.35
C VAL A 60 -12.57 -8.84 30.87
N ALA A 61 -12.34 -10.09 30.47
CA ALA A 61 -13.03 -11.23 31.04
C ALA A 61 -12.69 -11.26 32.53
N LEU A 62 -13.74 -11.25 33.35
CA LEU A 62 -13.66 -11.60 34.76
C LEU A 62 -12.92 -12.93 34.87
N ALA A 63 -11.82 -12.91 35.62
CA ALA A 63 -11.05 -14.09 35.96
C ALA A 63 -11.99 -15.17 36.51
N ASP A 64 -12.06 -16.29 35.81
CA ASP A 64 -12.49 -17.56 36.40
C ASP A 64 -11.25 -18.44 36.53
N ASP A 65 -11.12 -18.93 37.76
CA ASP A 65 -10.00 -19.60 38.36
C ASP A 65 -9.75 -20.99 37.76
N ALA A 66 -8.49 -21.43 37.85
CA ALA A 66 -8.02 -22.81 37.68
C ALA A 66 -8.00 -23.43 36.26
N SER A 67 -6.81 -23.46 35.69
CA SER A 67 -6.13 -24.73 35.34
C SER A 67 -4.63 -24.47 35.21
N ALA A 68 -3.89 -24.96 36.20
CA ALA A 68 -2.47 -25.20 36.09
C ALA A 68 -2.21 -26.40 35.16
N ASP A 69 -0.94 -26.54 34.75
CA ASP A 69 -0.36 -27.66 33.99
C ASP A 69 -0.73 -27.58 32.49
N GLU A 70 0.17 -27.28 31.55
CA GLU A 70 1.28 -28.15 31.11
C GLU A 70 2.38 -27.34 30.37
N GLU A 71 2.75 -26.16 30.86
CA GLU A 71 3.76 -25.29 30.22
C GLU A 71 5.03 -25.22 31.08
N GLY A 72 5.62 -26.38 31.39
CA GLY A 72 6.81 -26.46 32.25
C GLY A 72 7.80 -27.58 31.96
N GLU A 73 7.43 -28.61 31.19
CA GLU A 73 8.27 -29.81 31.05
C GLU A 73 9.40 -29.65 29.99
N HIS A 74 9.32 -28.65 29.12
CA HIS A 74 10.20 -28.57 27.94
C HIS A 74 10.97 -27.24 27.78
N ILE A 75 10.97 -26.35 28.78
CA ILE A 75 11.73 -25.10 28.73
C ILE A 75 13.04 -25.26 29.51
N VAL A 76 14.16 -25.29 28.80
CA VAL A 76 15.50 -25.21 29.39
C VAL A 76 16.08 -23.84 29.05
N THR A 77 16.16 -22.96 30.04
CA THR A 77 16.82 -21.66 29.93
C THR A 77 18.33 -21.83 30.12
N ILE A 78 19.11 -21.55 29.07
CA ILE A 78 20.58 -21.52 29.15
C ILE A 78 21.01 -20.06 29.17
N ASP A 79 21.52 -19.62 30.31
CA ASP A 79 22.18 -18.33 30.47
C ASP A 79 23.66 -18.50 30.07
N SER A 80 24.12 -17.75 29.07
CA SER A 80 25.53 -17.74 28.66
C SER A 80 26.26 -16.63 29.41
N PRO A 81 27.33 -16.94 30.17
CA PRO A 81 28.12 -15.91 30.84
C PRO A 81 29.01 -15.14 29.84
N MET A 82 29.22 -13.85 30.16
CA MET A 82 30.01 -12.88 29.37
C MET A 82 31.44 -13.32 29.07
#